data_AF-X1DVE4-F1
#
_entry.id   AF-X1DVE4-F1
#
_cell.length_a   1.000
_cell.length_b   1.000
_cell.length_c   1.000
_cell.angle_alpha   90.00
_cell.angle_beta   90.00
_cell.angle_gamma   90.00
#
_symmetry.space_group_name_H-M   'P 1'
#
loop_
_entity.id
_entity.type
_entity.pdbx_description
1 polymer ?
#
loop_
_entity_poly.entity_id
_entity_poly.type
_entity_poly.pdbx_seq_one_letter_code
_entity_poly.pdbx_strand_id
1 'polypeptide(L)'
;MLPVITFVGLQLGFLLGGTVIVETIFAWPGIGRLLVDSIYARDFALIQGCVLFIAVIFALANLAVDVLYAYLDPRIRYEKK
;
A
#
# COMPACT_ATOMS: atom_id res chain seq x y z
N MET A 1 13.26 16.77 -4.17
CA MET A 1 11.91 16.82 -3.57
C MET A 1 10.79 16.54 -4.59
N LEU A 2 10.96 16.84 -5.89
CA LEU A 2 10.04 16.43 -6.98
C LEU A 2 10.01 14.91 -7.34
N PRO A 3 11.07 14.08 -7.18
CA PRO A 3 11.04 12.69 -7.68
C PRO A 3 10.22 11.74 -6.81
N VAL A 4 10.07 12.05 -5.52
CA VAL A 4 9.50 11.12 -4.53
C VAL A 4 8.00 10.95 -4.75
N ILE A 5 7.29 12.04 -5.05
CA ILE A 5 5.84 12.00 -5.31
C ILE A 5 5.55 11.17 -6.57
N THR A 6 6.34 11.34 -7.62
CA THR A 6 6.21 10.55 -8.86
C THR A 6 6.52 9.07 -8.61
N PHE A 7 7.56 8.77 -7.83
CA PHE A 7 7.90 7.39 -7.47
C PHE A 7 6.80 6.70 -6.66
N VAL A 8 6.21 7.39 -5.68
CA VAL A 8 5.11 6.85 -4.87
C VAL A 8 3.86 6.62 -5.72
N GLY A 9 3.52 7.55 -6.61
CA GLY A 9 2.41 7.38 -7.55
C GLY A 9 2.59 6.17 -8.47
N LEU A 10 3.82 5.95 -8.95
CA LEU A 10 4.15 4.83 -9.83
C LEU A 10 4.12 3.49 -9.07
N GLN A 11 4.62 3.47 -7.83
CA GLN A 11 4.60 2.30 -6.95
C GLN A 11 3.17 1.90 -6.59
N LEU A 12 2.31 2.87 -6.27
CA LEU A 12 0.89 2.64 -5.98
C LEU A 12 0.15 2.10 -7.21
N GLY A 13 0.41 2.67 -8.39
CA GLY A 13 -0.13 2.17 -9.65
C GLY A 13 0.29 0.72 -9.93
N PHE A 14 1.53 0.37 -9.62
CA PHE A 14 2.05 -0.99 -9.81
C PHE A 14 1.42 -2.00 -8.85
N LEU A 15 1.26 -1.63 -7.57
CA LEU A 15 0.65 -2.48 -6.55
C LEU A 15 -0.85 -2.69 -6.79
N LEU A 16 -1.57 -1.62 -7.14
CA LEU A 16 -2.98 -1.70 -7.52
C LEU A 16 -3.16 -2.49 -8.81
N GLY A 17 -2.37 -2.21 -9.84
CA GLY A 17 -2.44 -2.93 -11.12
C GLY A 17 -2.17 -4.43 -10.97
N GLY A 18 -1.12 -4.80 -10.23
CA GLY A 18 -0.80 -6.20 -9.97
C GLY A 18 -1.89 -6.94 -9.18
N THR A 19 -2.45 -6.30 -8.16
CA THR A 19 -3.52 -6.88 -7.31
C THR A 19 -4.82 -7.05 -8.10
N VAL A 20 -5.24 -6.03 -8.85
CA VAL A 20 -6.48 -6.06 -9.65
C VAL A 20 -6.42 -7.12 -10.74
N ILE A 21 -5.27 -7.28 -11.42
CA ILE A 21 -5.11 -8.28 -12.48
C ILE A 21 -5.27 -9.69 -11.92
N VAL A 22 -4.65 -9.99 -10.78
CA VAL A 22 -4.77 -11.30 -10.13
C VAL A 22 -6.21 -11.55 -9.67
N GLU A 23 -6.86 -10.57 -9.05
CA GLU A 23 -8.27 -10.67 -8.60
C GLU A 23 -9.23 -10.90 -9.78
N THR A 24 -9.00 -10.24 -10.92
CA THR A 24 -9.86 -10.33 -12.10
C THR A 24 -9.70 -11.68 -12.82
N ILE A 25 -8.46 -12.16 -12.98
CA ILE A 25 -8.19 -13.42 -13.68
C ILE A 25 -8.68 -14.62 -12.86
N PHE A 26 -8.53 -14.59 -11.53
CA PHE A 26 -8.96 -15.67 -10.65
C PHE A 26 -10.39 -15.51 -10.12
N ALA A 27 -11.12 -14.48 -10.57
CA ALA A 27 -12.47 -14.14 -10.10
C ALA A 27 -12.59 -14.06 -8.56
N TRP A 28 -11.50 -13.72 -7.87
CA TRP A 28 -11.47 -13.62 -6.42
C TRP A 28 -12.08 -12.28 -6.00
N PRO A 29 -13.16 -12.24 -5.18
CA PRO A 29 -13.66 -10.99 -4.63
C PRO A 29 -12.59 -10.32 -3.75
N GLY A 30 -12.00 -9.25 -4.27
CA GLY A 30 -10.91 -8.54 -3.63
C GLY A 30 -11.06 -7.02 -3.69
N ILE A 31 -10.24 -6.33 -2.90
CA ILE A 31 -10.36 -4.88 -2.65
C ILE A 31 -9.90 -4.07 -3.86
N GLY A 32 -8.96 -4.60 -4.67
CA GLY A 32 -8.49 -3.91 -5.87
C GLY A 32 -9.62 -3.75 -6.89
N ARG A 33 -10.32 -4.84 -7.20
CA ARG A 33 -11.47 -4.84 -8.12
C ARG A 33 -12.59 -3.94 -7.60
N LEU A 34 -12.90 -3.98 -6.30
CA LEU A 34 -13.89 -3.09 -5.68
C LEU A 34 -13.52 -1.62 -5.84
N LEU A 35 -12.24 -1.25 -5.67
CA LEU A 35 -11.75 0.12 -5.83
C LEU A 35 -11.92 0.58 -7.29
N VAL A 36 -11.55 -0.26 -8.26
CA VAL A 36 -11.71 0.05 -9.70
C VAL A 36 -13.19 0.22 -10.06
N ASP A 37 -14.05 -0.69 -9.62
CA ASP A 37 -15.50 -0.58 -9.82
C ASP A 37 -16.07 0.69 -9.18
N SER A 38 -15.57 1.08 -7.99
CA SER A 38 -15.95 2.33 -7.30
C SER A 38 -15.51 3.57 -8.07
N ILE A 39 -14.34 3.56 -8.72
CA ILE A 39 -13.87 4.65 -9.58
C ILE A 39 -14.82 4.83 -10.77
N TYR A 40 -15.20 3.73 -11.43
CA TYR A 40 -16.15 3.78 -12.55
C TYR A 40 -17.56 4.20 -12.11
N ALA A 41 -18.00 3.74 -10.93
CA ALA A 41 -19.27 4.15 -10.32
C ALA A 41 -19.25 5.56 -9.72
N ARG A 42 -18.06 6.23 -9.68
CA ARG A 42 -17.82 7.52 -9.02
C ARG A 42 -18.26 7.55 -7.56
N ASP A 43 -18.18 6.41 -6.87
CA ASP A 43 -18.49 6.31 -5.46
C ASP A 43 -17.27 6.74 -4.62
N PHE A 44 -17.19 8.04 -4.37
CA PHE A 44 -16.08 8.63 -3.61
C PHE A 44 -15.99 8.12 -2.16
N ALA A 45 -17.11 7.74 -1.55
CA ALA A 45 -17.12 7.22 -0.18
C ALA A 45 -16.46 5.84 -0.12
N LEU A 46 -16.80 4.96 -1.06
CA LEU A 46 -16.20 3.63 -1.15
C LEU A 46 -14.70 3.71 -1.50
N ILE A 47 -14.31 4.59 -2.41
CA ILE A 47 -12.89 4.84 -2.74
C ILE A 47 -12.11 5.30 -1.50
N GLN A 48 -12.62 6.29 -0.77
CA GLN A 48 -11.97 6.77 0.45
C GLN A 48 -11.86 5.68 1.51
N GLY A 49 -12.91 4.85 1.68
CA GLY A 49 -12.89 3.71 2.58
C GLY A 49 -11.80 2.70 2.22
N CYS A 50 -11.69 2.31 0.94
CA CYS A 50 -10.65 1.42 0.46
C CYS A 50 -9.25 2.01 0.66
N VAL A 51 -9.06 3.30 0.33
CA VAL A 51 -7.77 3.99 0.50
C VAL A 51 -7.37 4.04 1.97
N LEU A 52 -8.30 4.38 2.86
CA LEU A 52 -8.05 4.43 4.29
C LEU A 52 -7.70 3.05 4.85
N PHE A 53 -8.41 2.00 4.43
CA PHE A 53 -8.13 0.63 4.82
C PHE A 53 -6.73 0.19 4.39
N ILE A 54 -6.36 0.44 3.13
CA ILE A 54 -5.01 0.16 2.62
C ILE A 54 -3.96 0.95 3.40
N ALA A 55 -4.20 2.24 3.65
CA ALA A 55 -3.27 3.09 4.39
C ALA A 55 -3.02 2.58 5.82
N VAL A 56 -4.07 2.12 6.53
CA VAL A 56 -3.94 1.54 7.86
C VAL A 56 -3.11 0.24 7.82
N ILE A 57 -3.38 -0.65 6.87
CA ILE A 57 -2.59 -1.88 6.70
C ILE A 57 -1.13 -1.52 6.42
N PHE A 58 -0.88 -0.54 5.55
CA PHE A 58 0.46 -0.10 5.21
C PHE A 58 1.18 0.50 6.42
N ALA A 59 0.48 1.29 7.23
CA ALA A 59 1.02 1.85 8.47
C ALA A 59 1.37 0.74 9.48
N LEU A 60 0.51 -0.26 9.63
CA LEU A 60 0.78 -1.43 10.49
C LEU A 60 1.94 -2.27 9.95
N ALA A 61 2.05 -2.45 8.64
CA ALA A 61 3.15 -3.17 8.02
C ALA A 61 4.48 -2.42 8.23
N ASN A 62 4.50 -1.10 8.04
CA ASN A 62 5.69 -0.28 8.34
C ASN A 62 6.04 -0.34 9.82
N LEU A 63 5.06 -0.22 10.72
CA LEU A 63 5.29 -0.36 12.16
C LEU A 63 5.85 -1.74 12.52
N ALA A 64 5.33 -2.81 11.90
CA ALA A 64 5.83 -4.17 12.10
C ALA A 64 7.26 -4.31 11.59
N VAL A 65 7.58 -3.70 10.44
CA VAL A 65 8.93 -3.64 9.89
C VAL A 65 9.86 -2.85 10.83
N ASP A 66 9.44 -1.70 11.34
CA ASP A 66 10.21 -0.88 12.29
C ASP A 66 10.49 -1.63 13.60
N VAL A 67 9.49 -2.34 14.13
CA VAL A 67 9.65 -3.20 15.32
C VAL A 67 10.58 -4.37 15.01
N LEU A 68 10.43 -5.00 13.84
CA LEU A 68 11.30 -6.09 13.42
C LEU A 68 12.75 -5.60 13.26
N TYR A 69 12.96 -4.43 12.67
CA TYR A 69 14.28 -3.78 12.62
C TYR A 69 14.81 -3.46 14.02
N ALA A 70 13.99 -2.92 14.92
CA ALA A 70 14.40 -2.66 16.30
C ALA A 70 14.80 -3.94 17.05
N TYR A 71 14.19 -5.08 16.72
CA TYR A 71 14.45 -6.37 17.36
C TYR A 71 15.59 -7.18 16.71
N LEU A 72 15.71 -7.15 15.38
CA LEU A 72 16.76 -7.83 14.62
C LEU A 72 18.07 -7.03 14.55
N ASP A 73 18.03 -5.71 14.72
CA ASP A 73 19.18 -4.84 14.48
C ASP A 73 19.79 -4.25 15.78
N PRO A 74 20.67 -4.99 16.49
CA PRO A 74 21.56 -4.43 17.49
C PRO A 74 22.76 -3.67 16.87
N ARG A 75 22.87 -3.51 15.53
CA ARG A 75 24.02 -2.89 14.85
C ARG A 75 23.87 -1.39 14.56
N ILE A 76 22.67 -0.80 14.57
CA ILE A 76 22.49 0.66 14.43
C ILE A 76 23.13 1.45 15.59
N ARG A 77 23.59 0.78 16.65
CA ARG A 77 24.29 1.38 17.79
C ARG A 77 25.73 1.84 17.52
N TYR A 78 26.29 1.65 16.31
CA TYR A 78 27.68 2.03 15.99
C TYR A 78 27.87 3.12 14.93
N GLU A 79 26.92 4.06 14.78
CA GLU A 79 27.23 5.32 14.09
C GLU A 79 27.16 6.51 15.05
N LYS A 80 27.96 6.38 16.13
CA LYS A 80 28.47 7.52 16.87
C LYS A 80 30.00 7.42 16.93
N LYS A 81 30.65 7.81 15.83
CA LYS A 81 31.86 8.63 15.88
C LYS A 81 32.14 9.29 14.54
#